data_AF-A0A6J0N8J8-F1
#
_entry.id   AF-A0A6J0N8J8-F1
#
_cell.length_a   1.000
_cell.length_b   1.000
_cell.length_c   1.000
_cell.angle_alpha   90.00
_cell.angle_beta   90.00
_cell.angle_gamma   90.00
#
_symmetry.space_group_name_H-M   'P 1'
#
loop_
_entity.id
_entity.type
_entity.pdbx_description
1 polymer ?
#
loop_
_entity_poly.entity_id
_entity_poly.type
_entity_poly.pdbx_seq_one_letter_code
_entity_poly.pdbx_strand_id
1 'polypeptide(L)'
;MYDCMLDEAKLWHSESKLEPPPPPTTFSDSDEEEIDPVEREKFRKQVVESGGFDVDFFPVYEKLMSSGSTPSTVLLSKVGLHTYNFDKGTNLQFRSVQKANEEFVSFTFYYITVEAVDPFDNSPVTFQTSVWDAARKNNESLRLVTKVCRIKGSKEETSLWDHDAVDEFYKDDISWLEDDALTGSHKLQYYEVKESDLRDNEWLHLYAEVVLFSKWEIDLSAYLPVKMKKVVVRTREDVETSMKLRSKNAIFYMSFTACQGLECRGIITRTTDGRPQHMSFQVNCWIDN
;
A
#
# COMPACT_ATOMS: atom_id res chain seq x y z
N MET A 1 19.01 7.35 4.41
CA MET A 1 17.63 7.40 3.90
C MET A 1 17.61 8.07 2.54
N TYR A 2 18.12 9.30 2.42
CA TYR A 2 18.17 10.08 1.16
C TYR A 2 18.84 9.37 -0.03
N ASP A 3 20.06 8.83 0.15
CA ASP A 3 20.78 8.14 -0.94
C ASP A 3 20.07 6.86 -1.41
N CYS A 4 19.45 6.16 -0.47
CA CYS A 4 18.72 4.91 -0.70
C CYS A 4 17.47 5.13 -1.56
N MET A 5 16.81 6.28 -1.39
CA MET A 5 15.56 6.63 -2.08
C MET A 5 15.81 7.21 -3.48
N LEU A 6 16.91 7.95 -3.67
CA LEU A 6 17.33 8.42 -5.00
C LEU A 6 17.77 7.25 -5.89
N ASP A 7 18.43 6.25 -5.33
CA ASP A 7 18.83 5.06 -6.07
C ASP A 7 17.62 4.19 -6.46
N GLU A 8 16.59 4.13 -5.61
CA GLU A 8 15.30 3.55 -6.00
C GLU A 8 14.67 4.31 -7.17
N ALA A 9 14.51 5.63 -7.09
CA ALA A 9 13.92 6.42 -8.19
C ALA A 9 14.66 6.21 -9.54
N LYS A 10 15.99 6.11 -9.51
CA LYS A 10 16.80 5.81 -10.71
C LYS A 10 16.53 4.41 -11.27
N LEU A 11 16.28 3.42 -10.42
CA LEU A 11 15.93 2.05 -10.83
C LEU A 11 14.65 2.05 -11.68
N TRP A 12 13.64 2.83 -11.26
CA TRP A 12 12.36 2.95 -11.96
C TRP A 12 12.41 3.76 -13.25
N HIS A 13 13.27 4.78 -13.32
CA HIS A 13 13.47 5.55 -14.56
C HIS A 13 14.18 4.76 -15.67
N SER A 14 14.93 3.71 -15.33
CA SER A 14 15.72 2.95 -16.30
C SER A 14 14.90 2.07 -17.26
N GLU A 15 13.61 1.84 -16.98
CA GLU A 15 12.72 1.00 -17.80
C GLU A 15 11.85 1.78 -18.80
N SER A 16 11.74 3.11 -18.68
CA SER A 16 11.05 3.94 -19.67
C SER A 16 12.05 4.48 -20.69
N LYS A 17 12.15 3.84 -21.87
CA LYS A 17 12.79 4.46 -23.04
C LYS A 17 11.90 5.59 -23.57
N LEU A 18 12.04 6.78 -23.00
CA LEU A 18 11.55 8.03 -23.58
C LEU A 18 12.72 8.99 -23.78
N GLU A 19 12.62 9.78 -24.86
CA GLU A 19 13.64 10.71 -25.36
C GLU A 19 14.24 11.61 -24.27
N PRO A 20 15.50 12.06 -24.43
CA PRO A 20 16.15 12.91 -23.44
C PRO A 20 15.32 14.18 -23.20
N PRO A 21 15.06 14.54 -21.93
CA PRO A 21 14.35 15.78 -21.63
C PRO A 21 15.13 16.98 -22.19
N PRO A 22 14.44 18.08 -22.53
CA PRO A 22 15.10 19.31 -22.91
C PRO A 22 16.10 19.75 -21.81
N PRO A 23 17.17 20.46 -22.17
CA PRO A 23 18.21 20.85 -21.21
C PRO A 23 17.58 21.55 -20.00
N PRO A 24 18.10 21.33 -18.78
CA PRO A 24 17.50 21.86 -17.58
C PRO A 24 17.34 23.38 -17.73
N THR A 25 16.11 23.85 -17.70
CA THR A 25 15.85 25.25 -17.35
C THR A 25 16.53 25.44 -16.00
N THR A 26 17.52 26.34 -15.94
CA THR A 26 18.18 26.73 -14.70
C THR A 26 17.09 27.24 -13.76
N PHE A 27 16.61 26.37 -12.87
CA PHE A 27 15.96 26.81 -11.66
C PHE A 27 17.03 27.61 -10.93
N SER A 28 16.77 28.90 -10.75
CA SER A 28 17.60 29.71 -9.89
C SER A 28 17.58 29.08 -8.51
N ASP A 29 18.75 28.70 -8.00
CA ASP A 29 19.01 28.47 -6.57
C ASP A 29 18.83 29.80 -5.81
N SER A 30 17.64 30.41 -5.92
CA SER A 30 17.29 31.62 -5.22
C SER A 30 16.54 31.24 -3.96
N ASP A 31 17.27 31.34 -2.86
CA ASP A 31 16.80 31.40 -1.47
C ASP A 31 16.74 30.05 -0.72
N GLU A 32 17.87 29.34 -0.61
CA GLU A 32 18.13 28.59 0.62
C GLU A 32 18.26 29.63 1.75
N GLU A 33 17.15 29.97 2.42
CA GLU A 33 17.22 30.66 3.72
C GLU A 33 18.24 29.92 4.59
N GLU A 34 19.18 30.67 5.19
CA GLU A 34 20.22 30.12 6.07
C GLU A 34 19.54 29.42 7.25
N ILE A 35 19.30 28.11 7.09
CA ILE A 35 18.57 27.30 8.06
C ILE A 35 19.32 27.34 9.39
N ASP A 36 18.63 27.70 10.47
CA ASP A 36 19.21 27.67 11.82
C ASP A 36 19.86 26.29 12.06
N PRO A 37 21.18 26.22 12.30
CA PRO A 37 21.88 24.97 12.57
C PRO A 37 21.25 24.17 13.72
N VAL A 38 20.63 24.84 14.69
CA VAL A 38 19.94 24.20 15.82
C VAL A 38 18.67 23.49 15.36
N GLU A 39 17.86 24.13 14.51
CA GLU A 39 16.65 23.50 13.95
C GLU A 39 16.99 22.35 13.02
N ARG A 40 18.05 22.50 12.20
CA ARG A 40 18.58 21.41 11.36
C ARG A 40 18.97 20.19 12.20
N GLU A 41 19.72 20.40 13.28
CA GLU A 41 20.15 19.30 14.13
C GLU A 41 18.97 18.64 14.86
N LYS A 42 17.98 19.44 15.31
CA LYS A 42 16.74 18.91 15.90
C LYS A 42 15.96 18.04 14.91
N PHE A 43 15.75 18.52 13.68
CA PHE A 43 15.11 17.76 12.61
C PHE A 43 15.86 16.45 12.33
N ARG A 44 17.17 16.54 12.10
CA ARG A 44 18.03 15.38 11.82
C ARG A 44 17.94 14.34 12.94
N LYS A 45 17.96 14.78 14.20
CA LYS A 45 17.83 13.90 15.37
C LYS A 45 16.48 13.17 15.37
N GLN A 46 15.37 13.88 15.16
CA GLN A 46 14.04 13.26 15.10
C GLN A 46 13.93 12.23 13.97
N VAL A 47 14.41 12.56 12.76
CA VAL A 47 14.41 11.63 11.61
C VAL A 47 15.21 10.37 11.92
N VAL A 48 16.41 10.51 12.52
CA VAL A 48 17.27 9.36 12.85
C VAL A 48 16.67 8.50 13.95
N GLU A 49 16.12 9.12 14.99
CA GLU A 49 15.58 8.40 16.15
C GLU A 49 14.25 7.70 15.84
N SER A 50 13.38 8.32 15.04
CA SER A 50 12.07 7.75 14.73
C SER A 50 11.99 7.03 13.39
N GLY A 51 12.93 7.27 12.47
CA GLY A 51 12.84 6.84 11.08
C GLY A 51 11.77 7.57 10.28
N GLY A 52 11.55 8.87 10.55
CA GLY A 52 10.55 9.70 9.84
C GLY A 52 9.13 9.74 10.46
N PHE A 53 8.79 8.78 11.32
CA PHE A 53 7.46 8.65 11.92
C PHE A 53 7.06 9.72 12.94
N ASP A 54 7.99 10.13 13.81
CA ASP A 54 7.73 11.03 14.94
C ASP A 54 8.46 12.37 14.75
N VAL A 55 8.43 12.92 13.53
CA VAL A 55 9.07 14.19 13.17
C VAL A 55 8.07 15.34 13.26
N ASP A 56 8.43 16.43 13.92
CA ASP A 56 7.61 17.65 14.01
C ASP A 56 7.59 18.39 12.66
N PHE A 57 6.68 19.36 12.51
CA PHE A 57 6.66 20.20 11.31
C PHE A 57 7.81 21.21 11.36
N PHE A 58 8.63 21.23 10.31
CA PHE A 58 9.69 22.21 10.11
C PHE A 58 9.48 22.89 8.74
N PRO A 59 9.07 24.18 8.70
CA PRO A 59 8.69 24.88 7.46
C PRO A 59 9.79 24.86 6.38
N VAL A 60 11.05 24.86 6.81
CA VAL A 60 12.24 24.96 5.94
C VAL A 60 12.60 23.61 5.29
N TYR A 61 11.99 22.51 5.75
CA TYR A 61 12.19 21.17 5.19
C TYR A 61 10.93 20.70 4.48
N GLU A 62 10.56 21.39 3.39
CA GLU A 62 9.33 21.20 2.60
C GLU A 62 9.10 19.77 2.07
N LYS A 63 10.13 18.92 2.12
CA LYS A 63 10.06 17.54 1.65
C LYS A 63 9.29 16.63 2.60
N LEU A 64 9.27 16.91 3.92
CA LEU A 64 8.55 16.11 4.91
C LEU A 64 7.44 16.96 5.56
N MET A 65 6.21 16.72 5.13
CA MET A 65 5.04 17.48 5.54
C MET A 65 4.22 16.69 6.56
N SER A 66 3.69 17.37 7.58
CA SER A 66 2.70 16.77 8.47
C SER A 66 1.35 16.73 7.76
N SER A 67 0.81 15.55 7.52
CA SER A 67 -0.49 15.38 6.85
C SER A 67 -1.65 15.08 7.81
N GLY A 68 -1.35 14.53 8.99
CA GLY A 68 -2.36 14.22 10.00
C GLY A 68 -3.33 13.09 9.58
N SER A 69 -4.54 13.13 10.13
CA SER A 69 -5.56 12.11 9.88
C SER A 69 -6.41 12.48 8.66
N THR A 70 -6.05 11.95 7.49
CA THR A 70 -6.77 12.09 6.22
C THR A 70 -7.38 10.74 5.81
N PRO A 71 -8.36 10.70 4.89
CA PRO A 71 -8.88 9.43 4.37
C PRO A 71 -7.77 8.52 3.81
N SER A 72 -6.78 9.09 3.13
CA SER A 72 -5.61 8.37 2.62
C SER A 72 -4.78 7.78 3.76
N THR A 73 -4.43 8.56 4.78
CA THR A 73 -3.61 8.03 5.89
C THR A 73 -4.37 6.98 6.71
N VAL A 74 -5.70 7.09 6.83
CA VAL A 74 -6.54 6.05 7.44
C VAL A 74 -6.50 4.76 6.61
N LEU A 75 -6.69 4.82 5.29
CA LEU A 75 -6.63 3.63 4.43
C LEU A 75 -5.25 2.97 4.46
N LEU A 76 -4.18 3.77 4.31
CA LEU A 76 -2.80 3.29 4.35
C LEU A 76 -2.42 2.70 5.72
N SER A 77 -3.01 3.20 6.81
CA SER A 77 -2.90 2.60 8.14
C SER A 77 -3.48 1.19 8.18
N LYS A 78 -4.68 0.99 7.61
CA LYS A 78 -5.32 -0.32 7.53
C LYS A 78 -4.51 -1.28 6.64
N VAL A 79 -3.95 -0.79 5.52
CA VAL A 79 -3.04 -1.56 4.66
C VAL A 79 -1.80 -2.04 5.43
N GLY A 80 -1.14 -1.15 6.17
CA GLY A 80 0.01 -1.50 6.99
C GLY A 80 -0.31 -2.55 8.07
N LEU A 81 -1.43 -2.38 8.77
CA LEU A 81 -1.91 -3.35 9.77
C LEU A 81 -2.24 -4.70 9.15
N HIS A 82 -2.89 -4.72 7.98
CA HIS A 82 -3.15 -5.95 7.24
C HIS A 82 -1.85 -6.67 6.87
N THR A 83 -0.85 -5.96 6.39
CA THR A 83 0.48 -6.53 6.10
C THR A 83 1.11 -7.17 7.34
N TYR A 84 1.08 -6.46 8.48
CA TYR A 84 1.62 -6.99 9.73
C TYR A 84 0.86 -8.21 10.25
N ASN A 85 -0.48 -8.12 10.27
CA ASN A 85 -1.35 -9.22 10.69
C ASN A 85 -1.16 -10.46 9.83
N PHE A 86 -0.97 -10.28 8.53
CA PHE A 86 -0.70 -11.37 7.61
C PHE A 86 0.67 -12.02 7.86
N ASP A 87 1.73 -11.23 8.09
CA ASP A 87 3.08 -11.74 8.37
C ASP A 87 3.18 -12.45 9.72
N LYS A 88 2.60 -11.86 10.77
CA LYS A 88 2.72 -12.36 12.15
C LYS A 88 1.62 -13.31 12.58
N GLY A 89 0.54 -13.42 11.82
CA GLY A 89 -0.67 -14.16 12.23
C GLY A 89 -1.42 -13.51 13.39
N THR A 90 -1.38 -12.17 13.49
CA THR A 90 -2.09 -11.39 14.50
C THR A 90 -3.41 -10.83 13.96
N ASN A 91 -4.17 -10.13 14.81
CA ASN A 91 -5.44 -9.49 14.42
C ASN A 91 -5.58 -8.08 15.00
N LEU A 92 -4.51 -7.28 14.95
CA LEU A 92 -4.55 -5.89 15.41
C LEU A 92 -5.55 -5.09 14.58
N GLN A 93 -6.44 -4.35 15.25
CA GLN A 93 -7.48 -3.55 14.62
C GLN A 93 -7.11 -2.06 14.65
N PHE A 94 -7.39 -1.37 13.55
CA PHE A 94 -7.20 0.07 13.46
C PHE A 94 -8.12 0.81 14.45
N ARG A 95 -7.57 1.79 15.20
CA ARG A 95 -8.38 2.68 16.04
C ARG A 95 -8.28 4.13 15.60
N SER A 96 -7.08 4.67 15.42
CA SER A 96 -6.91 6.06 14.97
C SER A 96 -5.50 6.37 14.47
N VAL A 97 -5.38 7.33 13.57
CA VAL A 97 -4.10 7.93 13.19
C VAL A 97 -3.68 8.92 14.28
N GLN A 98 -2.50 8.71 14.87
CA GLN A 98 -1.94 9.58 15.91
C GLN A 98 -1.02 10.65 15.32
N LYS A 99 -0.24 10.25 14.31
CA LYS A 99 0.66 11.14 13.57
C LYS A 99 0.86 10.59 12.16
N ALA A 100 0.92 11.46 11.17
CA ALA A 100 1.25 11.07 9.81
C ALA A 100 2.12 12.15 9.18
N ASN A 101 3.22 11.70 8.59
CA ASN A 101 4.12 12.53 7.81
C ASN A 101 4.15 12.00 6.38
N GLU A 102 4.20 12.91 5.43
CA GLU A 102 4.29 12.65 3.99
C GLU A 102 5.60 13.20 3.48
N GLU A 103 6.40 12.34 2.85
CA GLU A 103 7.64 12.73 2.20
C GLU A 103 7.46 12.74 0.68
N PHE A 104 7.67 13.91 0.07
CA PHE A 104 7.59 14.11 -1.37
C PHE A 104 9.00 14.10 -1.96
N VAL A 105 9.36 13.00 -2.61
CA VAL A 105 10.59 12.88 -3.41
C VAL A 105 10.19 12.69 -4.88
N SER A 106 10.65 11.64 -5.56
CA SER A 106 10.14 11.25 -6.88
C SER A 106 8.77 10.56 -6.79
N PHE A 107 8.39 10.13 -5.58
CA PHE A 107 7.15 9.46 -5.21
C PHE A 107 6.77 9.88 -3.77
N THR A 108 5.58 9.49 -3.31
CA THR A 108 5.10 9.85 -1.97
C THR A 108 5.32 8.70 -0.99
N PHE A 109 6.05 8.98 0.09
CA PHE A 109 6.17 8.08 1.24
C PHE A 109 5.30 8.59 2.39
N TYR A 110 4.51 7.69 2.96
CA TYR A 110 3.73 7.97 4.15
C TYR A 110 4.39 7.30 5.34
N TYR A 111 4.68 8.04 6.41
CA TYR A 111 5.16 7.53 7.69
C TYR A 111 4.07 7.77 8.74
N ILE A 112 3.34 6.73 9.10
CA ILE A 112 2.13 6.85 9.89
C ILE A 112 2.29 6.12 11.22
N THR A 113 2.07 6.84 12.31
CA THR A 113 1.91 6.29 13.66
C THR A 113 0.43 6.17 13.99
N VAL A 114 0.02 4.98 14.40
CA VAL A 114 -1.36 4.55 14.55
C VAL A 114 -1.55 4.02 15.97
N GLU A 115 -2.68 4.34 16.59
CA GLU A 115 -3.17 3.54 17.70
C GLU A 115 -3.99 2.39 17.12
N ALA A 116 -3.53 1.18 17.38
CA ALA A 116 -4.24 -0.06 17.09
C ALA A 116 -4.72 -0.69 18.40
N VAL A 117 -5.62 -1.66 18.32
CA VAL A 117 -6.08 -2.43 19.48
C VAL A 117 -5.95 -3.92 19.20
N ASP A 118 -5.51 -4.68 20.20
CA ASP A 118 -5.67 -6.13 20.17
C ASP A 118 -7.12 -6.47 20.57
N PRO A 119 -7.93 -7.09 19.70
CA PRO A 119 -9.32 -7.41 20.01
C PRO A 119 -9.46 -8.47 21.12
N PHE A 120 -8.39 -9.20 21.48
CA PHE A 120 -8.44 -10.21 22.54
C PHE A 120 -8.61 -9.59 23.94
N ASP A 121 -7.89 -8.51 24.23
CA ASP A 121 -7.89 -7.85 25.55
C ASP A 121 -8.23 -6.35 25.48
N ASN A 122 -8.52 -5.84 24.29
CA ASN A 122 -8.79 -4.44 23.99
C ASN A 122 -7.63 -3.51 24.42
N SER A 123 -6.39 -4.03 24.46
CA SER A 123 -5.20 -3.26 24.81
C SER A 123 -4.79 -2.36 23.64
N PRO A 124 -4.51 -1.06 23.90
CA PRO A 124 -3.98 -0.18 22.88
C PRO A 124 -2.52 -0.50 22.60
N VAL A 125 -2.18 -0.53 21.31
CA VAL A 125 -0.82 -0.75 20.82
C VAL A 125 -0.45 0.41 19.91
N THR A 126 0.71 1.02 20.14
CA THR A 126 1.26 2.00 19.20
C THR A 126 1.94 1.27 18.05
N PHE A 127 1.41 1.45 16.86
CA PHE A 127 1.86 0.82 15.62
C PHE A 127 2.42 1.87 14.66
N GLN A 128 3.40 1.48 13.84
CA GLN A 128 4.03 2.34 12.85
C GLN A 128 4.01 1.64 11.49
N THR A 129 3.51 2.32 10.46
CA THR A 129 3.55 1.83 9.08
C THR A 129 4.11 2.85 8.10
N SER A 130 5.03 2.40 7.25
CA SER A 130 5.48 3.14 6.08
C SER A 130 4.92 2.52 4.81
N VAL A 131 4.17 3.32 4.06
CA VAL A 131 3.62 2.91 2.77
C VAL A 131 4.13 3.86 1.69
N TRP A 132 4.63 3.28 0.62
CA TRP A 132 5.13 3.97 -0.56
C TRP A 132 4.08 3.89 -1.66
N ASP A 133 3.60 5.05 -2.10
CA ASP A 133 2.81 5.16 -3.33
C ASP A 133 3.80 5.19 -4.52
N ALA A 134 4.00 4.01 -5.12
CA ALA A 134 5.08 3.77 -6.06
C ALA A 134 4.72 4.17 -7.49
N ALA A 135 5.72 4.27 -8.35
CA ALA A 135 5.49 4.46 -9.78
C ALA A 135 4.53 3.41 -10.32
N ARG A 136 3.55 3.87 -11.11
CA ARG A 136 2.67 2.99 -11.85
C ARG A 136 3.49 2.32 -12.96
N LYS A 137 3.54 0.99 -12.97
CA LYS A 137 4.01 0.22 -14.14
C LYS A 137 2.81 -0.28 -14.93
N ASN A 138 3.01 -0.45 -16.23
CA ASN A 138 1.99 -1.01 -17.12
C ASN A 138 0.68 -0.20 -17.10
N ASN A 139 -0.46 -0.88 -17.04
CA ASN A 139 -1.81 -0.32 -17.08
C ASN A 139 -2.48 -0.21 -15.70
N GLU A 140 -1.71 -0.11 -14.61
CA GLU A 140 -2.26 -0.03 -13.25
C GLU A 140 -2.69 1.40 -12.84
N SER A 141 -3.76 1.51 -12.07
CA SER A 141 -4.24 2.78 -11.52
C SER A 141 -3.52 3.16 -10.21
N LEU A 142 -3.08 2.18 -9.43
CA LEU A 142 -2.44 2.41 -8.13
C LEU A 142 -1.45 1.29 -7.79
N ARG A 143 -0.32 1.66 -7.17
CA ARG A 143 0.64 0.72 -6.58
C ARG A 143 1.03 1.16 -5.17
N LEU A 144 0.67 0.36 -4.18
CA LEU A 144 1.04 0.58 -2.79
C LEU A 144 2.07 -0.45 -2.34
N VAL A 145 3.18 0.00 -1.77
CA VAL A 145 4.21 -0.88 -1.19
C VAL A 145 4.38 -0.57 0.28
N THR A 146 4.00 -1.49 1.16
CA THR A 146 4.32 -1.41 2.58
C THR A 146 5.79 -1.78 2.76
N LYS A 147 6.61 -0.86 3.28
CA LYS A 147 8.05 -1.08 3.56
C LYS A 147 8.35 -1.32 5.03
N VAL A 148 7.52 -0.76 5.90
CA VAL A 148 7.67 -0.91 7.35
C VAL A 148 6.28 -1.12 7.92
N CYS A 149 6.11 -2.11 8.78
CA CYS A 149 4.88 -2.27 9.55
C CYS A 149 5.24 -2.95 10.87
N ARG A 150 5.15 -2.23 11.99
CA ARG A 150 5.71 -2.68 13.27
C ARG A 150 5.03 -2.10 14.49
N ILE A 151 5.14 -2.80 15.61
CA ILE A 151 4.86 -2.23 16.92
C ILE A 151 6.00 -1.27 17.29
N LYS A 152 5.66 -0.05 17.73
CA LYS A 152 6.65 0.98 18.08
C LYS A 152 7.60 0.46 19.16
N GLY A 153 8.91 0.56 18.90
CA GLY A 153 9.97 0.05 19.77
C GLY A 153 10.45 -1.37 19.43
N SER A 154 9.86 -2.05 18.45
CA SER A 154 10.44 -3.30 17.92
C SER A 154 11.75 -3.03 17.16
N LYS A 155 12.69 -3.98 17.19
CA LYS A 155 13.96 -3.92 16.46
C LYS A 155 13.84 -4.50 15.05
N GLU A 156 12.81 -4.08 14.33
CA GLU A 156 12.61 -4.50 12.95
C GLU A 156 13.41 -3.59 12.02
N GLU A 157 14.33 -4.19 11.25
CA GLU A 157 15.16 -3.50 10.26
C GLU A 157 14.32 -3.09 9.05
N THR A 158 14.54 -1.87 8.58
CA THR A 158 13.96 -1.36 7.34
C THR A 158 14.82 -1.81 6.17
N SER A 159 14.23 -2.33 5.11
CA SER A 159 14.96 -2.73 3.90
C SER A 159 14.26 -2.24 2.64
N LEU A 160 14.99 -2.22 1.52
CA LEU A 160 14.40 -1.85 0.23
C LEU A 160 13.55 -2.99 -0.31
N TRP A 161 12.52 -2.61 -1.05
CA TRP A 161 11.69 -3.57 -1.76
C TRP A 161 12.51 -4.21 -2.89
N ASP A 162 12.52 -5.54 -2.92
CA ASP A 162 13.22 -6.31 -3.95
C ASP A 162 12.28 -6.64 -5.10
N HIS A 163 12.41 -5.89 -6.20
CA HIS A 163 11.59 -6.07 -7.41
C HIS A 163 11.84 -7.40 -8.12
N ASP A 164 13.06 -7.90 -8.04
CA ASP A 164 13.47 -9.10 -8.75
C ASP A 164 13.01 -10.36 -8.03
N ALA A 165 12.81 -10.29 -6.72
CA ALA A 165 12.28 -11.37 -5.89
C ALA A 165 10.79 -11.67 -6.12
N VAL A 166 10.03 -10.75 -6.73
CA VAL A 166 8.63 -11.01 -7.09
C VAL A 166 8.57 -12.03 -8.21
N ASP A 167 7.65 -12.98 -8.11
CA ASP A 167 7.44 -14.01 -9.13
C ASP A 167 6.85 -13.40 -10.42
N GLU A 168 7.45 -13.70 -11.57
CA GLU A 168 7.03 -13.22 -12.90
C GLU A 168 5.54 -13.42 -13.19
N PHE A 169 4.92 -14.50 -12.67
CA PHE A 169 3.48 -14.76 -12.83
C PHE A 169 2.60 -13.60 -12.32
N TYR A 170 3.10 -12.82 -11.36
CA TYR A 170 2.39 -11.70 -10.76
C TYR A 170 2.90 -10.34 -11.25
N LYS A 171 3.84 -10.28 -12.21
CA LYS A 171 4.37 -9.04 -12.78
C LYS A 171 3.64 -8.59 -14.05
N ASP A 172 2.86 -9.48 -14.67
CA ASP A 172 2.17 -9.25 -15.94
C ASP A 172 1.05 -8.19 -15.85
N ASP A 173 0.63 -7.68 -17.01
CA ASP A 173 -0.49 -6.76 -17.15
C ASP A 173 -1.78 -7.33 -16.58
N ILE A 174 -2.39 -6.53 -15.70
CA ILE A 174 -3.63 -6.89 -15.03
C ILE A 174 -4.82 -6.76 -15.98
N SER A 175 -5.24 -7.88 -16.56
CA SER A 175 -6.49 -8.01 -17.33
C SER A 175 -7.62 -8.62 -16.50
N TRP A 176 -8.86 -8.31 -16.86
CA TRP A 176 -10.04 -8.91 -16.24
C TRP A 176 -10.10 -10.44 -16.43
N LEU A 177 -10.90 -11.11 -15.60
CA LEU A 177 -11.15 -12.56 -15.69
C LEU A 177 -11.57 -12.96 -17.10
N GLU A 178 -10.95 -14.01 -17.62
CA GLU A 178 -11.39 -14.69 -18.83
C GLU A 178 -12.73 -15.40 -18.60
N ASP A 179 -13.56 -15.48 -19.63
CA ASP A 179 -14.92 -16.04 -19.54
C ASP A 179 -14.92 -17.52 -19.10
N ASP A 180 -13.90 -18.28 -19.50
CA ASP A 180 -13.73 -19.68 -19.15
C ASP A 180 -12.81 -19.90 -17.94
N ALA A 181 -12.37 -18.86 -17.22
CA ALA A 181 -11.40 -18.98 -16.11
C ALA A 181 -11.76 -20.05 -15.07
N LEU A 182 -13.06 -20.22 -14.76
CA LEU A 182 -13.55 -21.19 -13.77
C LEU A 182 -13.89 -22.58 -14.36
N THR A 183 -13.85 -22.74 -15.69
CA THR A 183 -14.29 -23.97 -16.38
C THR A 183 -13.24 -24.56 -17.32
N GLY A 184 -12.28 -23.75 -17.76
CA GLY A 184 -11.23 -24.09 -18.71
C GLY A 184 -10.07 -24.88 -18.10
N SER A 185 -8.98 -24.97 -18.85
CA SER A 185 -7.79 -25.76 -18.51
C SER A 185 -7.09 -25.28 -17.23
N HIS A 186 -7.14 -23.98 -16.94
CA HIS A 186 -6.47 -23.35 -15.81
C HIS A 186 -7.34 -23.21 -14.55
N LYS A 187 -8.56 -23.78 -14.54
CA LYS A 187 -9.53 -23.60 -13.45
C LYS A 187 -9.02 -23.90 -12.04
N LEU A 188 -8.02 -24.78 -11.92
CA LEU A 188 -7.41 -25.16 -10.64
C LEU A 188 -6.62 -24.02 -9.99
N GLN A 189 -6.18 -23.04 -10.79
CA GLN A 189 -5.57 -21.81 -10.27
C GLN A 189 -6.59 -20.87 -9.62
N TYR A 190 -7.87 -21.03 -9.92
CA TYR A 190 -8.93 -20.13 -9.51
C TYR A 190 -9.77 -20.71 -8.38
N TYR A 191 -10.27 -19.83 -7.53
CA TYR A 191 -11.25 -20.17 -6.52
C TYR A 191 -12.25 -19.03 -6.38
N GLU A 192 -13.52 -19.33 -6.64
CA GLU A 192 -14.64 -18.44 -6.33
C GLU A 192 -14.94 -18.52 -4.83
N VAL A 193 -14.70 -17.41 -4.14
CA VAL A 193 -14.79 -17.32 -2.68
C VAL A 193 -16.24 -17.50 -2.25
N LYS A 194 -16.48 -18.47 -1.36
CA LYS A 194 -17.82 -18.73 -0.84
C LYS A 194 -18.19 -17.70 0.22
N GLU A 195 -19.49 -17.56 0.47
CA GLU A 195 -20.00 -16.65 1.49
C GLU A 195 -19.46 -16.92 2.90
N SER A 196 -19.17 -18.18 3.25
CA SER A 196 -18.50 -18.53 4.50
C SER A 196 -17.10 -17.94 4.59
N ASP A 197 -16.32 -18.11 3.52
CA ASP A 197 -14.95 -17.64 3.46
C ASP A 197 -14.89 -16.10 3.39
N LEU A 198 -15.87 -15.44 2.77
CA LEU A 198 -16.01 -13.98 2.80
C LEU A 198 -16.22 -13.45 4.23
N ARG A 199 -17.03 -14.13 5.04
CA ARG A 199 -17.26 -13.75 6.46
C ARG A 199 -16.01 -13.98 7.30
N ASP A 200 -15.30 -15.08 7.07
CA ASP A 200 -14.09 -15.41 7.85
C ASP A 200 -12.87 -14.55 7.42
N ASN A 201 -12.96 -13.86 6.28
CA ASN A 201 -11.90 -13.03 5.71
C ASN A 201 -12.39 -11.59 5.49
N GLU A 202 -12.82 -10.93 6.57
CA GLU A 202 -13.34 -9.55 6.53
C GLU A 202 -12.37 -8.56 5.86
N TRP A 203 -11.06 -8.83 5.91
CA TRP A 203 -10.02 -8.06 5.21
C TRP A 203 -10.23 -7.96 3.69
N LEU A 204 -11.05 -8.82 3.07
CA LEU A 204 -11.44 -8.65 1.67
C LEU A 204 -12.23 -7.35 1.45
N HIS A 205 -12.89 -6.80 2.46
CA HIS A 205 -13.52 -5.47 2.35
C HIS A 205 -12.46 -4.37 2.24
N LEU A 206 -11.33 -4.49 2.94
CA LEU A 206 -10.20 -3.56 2.78
C LEU A 206 -9.68 -3.58 1.33
N TYR A 207 -9.67 -4.74 0.69
CA TYR A 207 -9.22 -4.84 -0.71
C TYR A 207 -10.17 -4.11 -1.65
N ALA A 208 -11.48 -4.20 -1.42
CA ALA A 208 -12.46 -3.41 -2.16
C ALA A 208 -12.35 -1.90 -1.86
N GLU A 209 -12.05 -1.49 -0.61
CA GLU A 209 -11.73 -0.10 -0.27
C GLU A 209 -10.52 0.41 -1.07
N VAL A 210 -9.43 -0.37 -1.12
CA VAL A 210 -8.21 -0.04 -1.90
C VAL A 210 -8.49 0.04 -3.40
N VAL A 211 -9.29 -0.89 -3.93
CA VAL A 211 -9.75 -0.84 -5.32
C VAL A 211 -10.50 0.46 -5.60
N LEU A 212 -11.46 0.83 -4.74
CA LEU A 212 -12.22 2.06 -4.93
C LEU A 212 -11.34 3.31 -4.81
N PHE A 213 -10.40 3.31 -3.85
CA PHE A 213 -9.43 4.38 -3.67
C PHE A 213 -8.59 4.61 -4.93
N SER A 214 -8.16 3.54 -5.61
CA SER A 214 -7.38 3.63 -6.86
C SER A 214 -8.07 4.38 -7.99
N LYS A 215 -9.39 4.57 -7.92
CA LYS A 215 -10.15 5.25 -8.98
C LYS A 215 -10.17 6.77 -8.82
N TRP A 216 -10.19 7.25 -7.58
CA TRP A 216 -10.51 8.65 -7.30
C TRP A 216 -9.59 9.33 -6.31
N GLU A 217 -8.81 8.59 -5.51
CA GLU A 217 -7.93 9.14 -4.47
C GLU A 217 -8.67 10.14 -3.52
N ILE A 218 -9.98 9.93 -3.33
CA ILE A 218 -10.86 10.79 -2.51
C ILE A 218 -11.24 10.14 -1.19
N ASP A 219 -11.90 10.92 -0.32
CA ASP A 219 -12.64 10.40 0.82
C ASP A 219 -13.69 9.37 0.40
N LEU A 220 -13.49 8.13 0.84
CA LEU A 220 -14.41 7.02 0.56
C LEU A 220 -15.63 7.00 1.48
N SER A 221 -15.74 7.89 2.47
CA SER A 221 -16.83 7.90 3.46
C SER A 221 -18.23 7.88 2.83
N ALA A 222 -18.43 8.53 1.69
CA ALA A 222 -19.69 8.56 0.95
C ALA A 222 -20.03 7.25 0.21
N TYR A 223 -19.04 6.36 0.03
CA TYR A 223 -19.12 5.13 -0.76
C TYR A 223 -19.03 3.86 0.08
N LEU A 224 -18.69 3.97 1.38
CA LEU A 224 -18.57 2.86 2.31
C LEU A 224 -19.81 2.71 3.23
N PRO A 225 -20.10 1.50 3.73
CA PRO A 225 -19.45 0.23 3.40
C PRO A 225 -19.81 -0.29 2.00
N VAL A 226 -18.89 -1.05 1.39
CA VAL A 226 -19.18 -1.76 0.14
C VAL A 226 -19.94 -3.06 0.41
N LYS A 227 -20.80 -3.45 -0.53
CA LYS A 227 -21.45 -4.77 -0.54
C LYS A 227 -20.76 -5.67 -1.55
N MET A 228 -20.05 -6.69 -1.05
CA MET A 228 -19.39 -7.67 -1.91
C MET A 228 -20.42 -8.45 -2.73
N LYS A 229 -20.14 -8.66 -4.04
CA LYS A 229 -20.96 -9.48 -4.93
C LYS A 229 -20.26 -10.78 -5.30
N LYS A 230 -19.01 -10.66 -5.77
CA LYS A 230 -18.21 -11.80 -6.20
C LYS A 230 -16.74 -11.51 -5.94
N VAL A 231 -16.04 -12.51 -5.41
CA VAL A 231 -14.58 -12.52 -5.34
C VAL A 231 -14.08 -13.81 -5.94
N VAL A 232 -13.13 -13.69 -6.85
CA VAL A 232 -12.35 -14.82 -7.37
C VAL A 232 -10.90 -14.57 -7.02
N VAL A 233 -10.24 -15.56 -6.42
CA VAL A 233 -8.80 -15.52 -6.16
C VAL A 233 -8.08 -16.43 -7.15
N ARG A 234 -6.94 -15.98 -7.66
CA ARG A 234 -6.03 -16.74 -8.52
C ARG A 234 -4.64 -16.82 -7.90
N THR A 235 -4.08 -18.02 -7.90
CA THR A 235 -2.70 -18.29 -7.44
C THR A 235 -1.93 -19.06 -8.50
N ARG A 236 -0.60 -18.93 -8.49
CA ARG A 236 0.27 -19.74 -9.37
C ARG A 236 0.15 -21.22 -9.01
N GLU A 237 0.24 -21.52 -7.72
CA GLU A 237 0.18 -22.88 -7.21
C GLU A 237 -1.25 -23.40 -7.15
N ASP A 238 -1.43 -24.67 -7.53
CA ASP A 238 -2.65 -25.42 -7.30
C ASP A 238 -2.70 -25.92 -5.84
N VAL A 239 -2.88 -24.99 -4.90
CA VAL A 239 -3.18 -25.30 -3.50
C VAL A 239 -4.67 -25.53 -3.26
N GLU A 240 -5.04 -26.13 -2.14
CA GLU A 240 -6.44 -26.23 -1.71
C GLU A 240 -7.15 -24.87 -1.82
N THR A 241 -8.42 -24.88 -2.23
CA THR A 241 -9.18 -23.67 -2.57
C THR A 241 -9.18 -22.62 -1.45
N SER A 242 -9.45 -23.01 -0.20
CA SER A 242 -9.42 -22.12 0.96
C SER A 242 -8.01 -21.58 1.27
N MET A 243 -6.97 -22.35 0.96
CA MET A 243 -5.57 -21.97 1.18
C MET A 243 -5.12 -20.89 0.20
N LYS A 244 -5.77 -20.73 -0.97
CA LYS A 244 -5.46 -19.66 -1.93
C LYS A 244 -5.61 -18.26 -1.32
N LEU A 245 -6.56 -18.06 -0.39
CA LEU A 245 -6.73 -16.79 0.34
C LEU A 245 -5.53 -16.46 1.25
N ARG A 246 -4.86 -17.50 1.75
CA ARG A 246 -3.67 -17.43 2.63
C ARG A 246 -2.35 -17.41 1.85
N SER A 247 -2.37 -17.61 0.53
CA SER A 247 -1.16 -17.57 -0.29
C SER A 247 -0.50 -16.20 -0.22
N LYS A 248 0.83 -16.17 -0.07
CA LYS A 248 1.57 -14.89 -0.01
C LYS A 248 1.32 -14.02 -1.24
N ASN A 249 1.40 -14.64 -2.41
CA ASN A 249 1.12 -14.00 -3.69
C ASN A 249 -0.22 -14.48 -4.24
N ALA A 250 -1.12 -13.55 -4.56
CA ALA A 250 -2.45 -13.86 -5.08
C ALA A 250 -3.04 -12.69 -5.84
N ILE A 251 -3.83 -12.98 -6.87
CA ILE A 251 -4.61 -11.99 -7.63
C ILE A 251 -6.07 -12.13 -7.23
N PHE A 252 -6.70 -11.02 -6.86
CA PHE A 252 -8.09 -10.99 -6.45
C PHE A 252 -8.89 -10.17 -7.45
N TYR A 253 -9.90 -10.81 -8.03
CA TYR A 253 -10.86 -10.21 -8.93
C TYR A 253 -12.16 -10.01 -8.17
N MET A 254 -12.61 -8.77 -8.07
CA MET A 254 -13.65 -8.37 -7.14
C MET A 254 -14.73 -7.59 -7.86
N SER A 255 -16.00 -7.93 -7.62
CA SER A 255 -17.12 -7.06 -7.93
C SER A 255 -17.92 -6.75 -6.68
N PHE A 256 -18.32 -5.51 -6.54
CA PHE A 256 -19.00 -4.99 -5.35
C PHE A 256 -19.81 -3.74 -5.69
N THR A 257 -20.78 -3.44 -4.84
CA THR A 257 -21.61 -2.24 -4.94
C THR A 257 -21.24 -1.28 -3.82
N ALA A 258 -20.90 -0.04 -4.16
CA ALA A 258 -20.69 1.02 -3.17
C ALA A 258 -22.03 1.53 -2.61
N CYS A 259 -22.02 2.21 -1.45
CA CYS A 259 -23.25 2.70 -0.78
C CYS A 259 -24.16 3.58 -1.65
N GLN A 260 -23.64 4.22 -2.70
CA GLN A 260 -24.42 5.03 -3.66
C GLN A 260 -25.09 4.20 -4.77
N GLY A 261 -25.06 2.87 -4.67
CA GLY A 261 -25.53 1.98 -5.74
C GLY A 261 -24.57 1.86 -6.92
N LEU A 262 -23.35 2.39 -6.79
CA LEU A 262 -22.35 2.33 -7.84
C LEU A 262 -21.79 0.92 -7.97
N GLU A 263 -21.92 0.36 -9.16
CA GLU A 263 -21.39 -0.96 -9.48
C GLU A 263 -19.92 -0.85 -9.86
N CYS A 264 -19.08 -1.55 -9.10
CA CYS A 264 -17.64 -1.51 -9.24
C CYS A 264 -17.10 -2.91 -9.46
N ARG A 265 -16.07 -2.98 -10.29
CA ARG A 265 -15.22 -4.16 -10.36
C ARG A 265 -13.76 -3.74 -10.37
N GLY A 266 -12.91 -4.57 -9.79
CA GLY A 266 -11.49 -4.26 -9.76
C GLY A 266 -10.64 -5.46 -9.45
N ILE A 267 -9.35 -5.27 -9.67
CA ILE A 267 -8.34 -6.27 -9.44
C ILE A 267 -7.34 -5.71 -8.47
N ILE A 268 -6.94 -6.55 -7.52
CA ILE A 268 -5.82 -6.29 -6.64
C ILE A 268 -4.90 -7.50 -6.65
N THR A 269 -3.67 -7.29 -7.07
CA THR A 269 -2.60 -8.28 -7.00
C THR A 269 -1.80 -8.01 -5.74
N ARG A 270 -1.85 -8.96 -4.79
CA ARG A 270 -0.98 -8.97 -3.61
C ARG A 270 0.29 -9.73 -3.93
N THR A 271 1.44 -9.11 -3.67
CA THR A 271 2.75 -9.77 -3.74
C THR A 271 3.62 -9.47 -2.53
N THR A 272 4.61 -10.33 -2.31
CA THR A 272 5.74 -10.13 -1.38
C THR A 272 7.04 -10.35 -2.13
N ASP A 273 8.10 -9.66 -1.69
CA ASP A 273 9.48 -9.88 -2.12
C ASP A 273 10.22 -10.91 -1.23
N GLY A 274 9.49 -11.57 -0.32
CA GLY A 274 10.02 -12.55 0.62
C GLY A 274 10.62 -11.95 1.89
N ARG A 275 10.71 -10.62 1.99
CA ARG A 275 11.18 -9.93 3.20
C ARG A 275 10.02 -9.76 4.20
N PRO A 276 10.27 -9.87 5.51
CA PRO A 276 9.25 -9.60 6.52
C PRO A 276 8.70 -8.18 6.38
N GLN A 277 7.43 -7.97 6.71
CA GLN A 277 6.74 -6.66 6.66
C GLN A 277 6.53 -6.05 5.27
N HIS A 278 7.06 -6.68 4.23
CA HIS A 278 6.97 -6.20 2.87
C HIS A 278 5.76 -6.81 2.16
N MET A 279 4.86 -5.94 1.69
CA MET A 279 3.73 -6.32 0.83
C MET A 279 3.44 -5.24 -0.20
N SER A 280 3.19 -5.65 -1.43
CA SER A 280 2.81 -4.77 -2.53
C SER A 280 1.38 -5.08 -2.98
N PHE A 281 0.63 -4.02 -3.28
CA PHE A 281 -0.66 -4.06 -3.95
C PHE A 281 -0.58 -3.34 -5.27
N GLN A 282 -0.87 -4.06 -6.34
CA GLN A 282 -1.07 -3.52 -7.67
C GLN A 282 -2.56 -3.56 -8.00
N VAL A 283 -3.14 -2.41 -8.39
CA VAL A 283 -4.59 -2.23 -8.32
C VAL A 283 -5.15 -1.58 -9.59
N ASN A 284 -6.27 -2.12 -10.05
CA ASN A 284 -7.11 -1.52 -11.10
C ASN A 284 -8.58 -1.50 -10.70
N CYS A 285 -9.29 -0.46 -11.15
CA CYS A 285 -10.71 -0.28 -10.87
C CYS A 285 -11.49 0.21 -12.10
N TRP A 286 -12.63 -0.42 -12.33
CA TRP A 286 -13.62 -0.07 -13.34
C TRP A 286 -14.99 0.15 -12.69
N ILE A 287 -15.71 1.13 -13.22
CA ILE A 287 -17.09 1.42 -12.83
C ILE A 287 -17.97 0.88 -13.96
N ASP A 288 -18.90 0.01 -13.60
CA ASP A 288 -19.85 -0.55 -14.55
C ASP A 288 -21.07 0.38 -14.63
N ASN A 289 -21.44 0.79 -15.84
CA ASN A 289 -22.58 1.68 -16.13
C ASN A 289 -23.85 0.89 -16.45
#